data_AF-A0AAD7V2W9-F1
#
_entry.id   AF-A0AAD7V2W9-F1
#
_cell.length_a   1.000
_cell.length_b   1.000
_cell.length_c   1.000
_cell.angle_alpha   90.00
_cell.angle_beta   90.00
_cell.angle_gamma   90.00
#
_symmetry.space_group_name_H-M   'P 1'
#
loop_
_entity.id
_entity.type
_entity.pdbx_description
1 polymer ?
#
loop_
_entity_poly.entity_id
_entity_poly.type
_entity_poly.pdbx_seq_one_letter_code
_entity_poly.pdbx_strand_id
1 'polypeptide(L)'
;MSTQVSTRHTIQRNNTMGPSTAIQDWELERVMTLSQLAHYQERVELLEKKAEGDKKMYDKHRLSLLREVKLKDSLAEKRIRDMEQEFLEQIHCMQLVLEQEKKEHEDHVKDLRDHYELLLQTEQKKHERRISGFQQRLNAKTSEYAQLVESNIRFQACSPPPPTHHQHLAYPPSPTSLDSASSQGDSEEESTIRLLQERLISLQTVHEQEKREWQAQLDAQQCELQQLRDQLKQLKDTNQQPQPSQPPSSSPNEYYLKGAQQVYEKRLQSMEQKYEQKTRQIKESYRGDLAAMKDRFLFESQQVAMQHEARVQNLVSEHQHMIQEMKDEHENEVEVLRIEHQAALAEREREHEEDLERAITSCEQQWQQKVNDLEASMSKDQLAIRKHWETRVEKAASARQAEHVRLQGELQVVKDRLGREIERRRGIQATLDKAVEEHKHTRKRVGIATEECRKLQRQQTQAHKLAGDLVLITDDAVDVQRTSLVDLLHKAVSNVSNIHARQCILEQNAEASSSSFLGLSFASFF
;
A
#
# COMPACT_ATOMS: atom_id res chain seq x y z
N MET A 1 4.67 37.92 35.49
CA MET A 1 5.51 38.76 36.37
C MET A 1 5.05 40.21 36.21
N SER A 2 4.61 40.82 37.31
CA SER A 2 4.03 42.17 37.34
C SER A 2 5.07 43.25 37.04
N THR A 3 4.92 43.92 35.91
CA THR A 3 5.66 45.15 35.60
C THR A 3 5.03 46.32 36.36
N GLN A 4 5.74 46.82 37.37
CA GLN A 4 5.42 48.06 38.06
C GLN A 4 5.49 49.24 37.07
N VAL A 5 4.42 50.02 37.04
CA VAL A 5 4.28 51.24 36.26
C VAL A 5 5.08 52.34 36.95
N SER A 6 6.22 52.71 36.35
CA SER A 6 7.05 53.84 36.79
C SER A 6 6.34 55.17 36.51
N THR A 7 5.98 55.88 37.56
CA THR A 7 5.30 57.18 37.56
C THR A 7 6.23 58.29 37.05
N ARG A 8 5.92 58.82 35.86
CA ARG A 8 6.56 60.04 35.32
C ARG A 8 6.28 61.24 36.23
N HIS A 9 7.33 61.81 36.81
CA HIS A 9 7.28 63.10 37.47
C HIS A 9 7.38 64.21 36.42
N THR A 10 6.31 65.00 36.28
CA THR A 10 6.25 66.18 35.43
C THR A 10 6.89 67.35 36.17
N ILE A 11 8.10 67.75 35.77
CA ILE A 11 8.79 68.92 36.33
C ILE A 11 8.20 70.18 35.68
N GLN A 12 7.43 70.96 36.45
CA GLN A 12 6.97 72.29 36.07
C GLN A 12 8.17 73.26 36.05
N ARG A 13 8.44 73.87 34.90
CA ARG A 13 9.43 74.95 34.73
C ARG A 13 8.79 76.30 35.09
N ASN A 14 9.25 76.90 36.19
CA ASN A 14 9.07 78.33 36.45
C ASN A 14 10.19 79.09 35.72
N ASN A 15 9.80 79.98 34.81
CA ASN A 15 10.70 80.87 34.08
C ASN A 15 11.05 82.09 34.95
N THR A 16 12.30 82.19 35.39
CA THR A 16 12.89 83.43 35.90
C THR A 16 14.24 83.65 35.22
N MET A 17 14.33 84.74 34.45
CA MET A 17 15.44 85.13 33.59
C MET A 17 16.64 85.67 34.38
N GLY A 18 17.84 85.19 34.05
CA GLY A 18 19.15 85.76 34.40
C GLY A 18 20.24 85.19 33.48
N PRO A 19 21.32 85.94 33.13
CA PRO A 19 22.24 85.60 32.04
C PRO A 19 23.30 84.51 32.37
N SER A 20 22.93 83.53 33.21
CA SER A 20 23.73 82.32 33.49
C SER A 20 23.13 81.02 32.92
N THR A 21 22.05 81.12 32.13
CA THR A 21 21.23 79.96 31.71
C THR A 21 21.86 79.08 30.63
N ALA A 22 22.69 79.62 29.73
CA ALA A 22 23.24 78.84 28.62
C ALA A 22 24.18 77.69 29.06
N ILE A 23 24.91 77.86 30.17
CA ILE A 23 25.78 76.81 30.74
C ILE A 23 24.94 75.71 31.40
N GLN A 24 23.84 76.10 32.08
CA GLN A 24 22.94 75.15 32.73
C GLN A 24 22.10 74.34 31.73
N ASP A 25 21.75 74.92 30.58
CA ASP A 25 21.01 74.23 29.51
C ASP A 25 21.87 73.14 28.86
N TRP A 26 23.16 73.39 28.60
CA TRP A 26 24.07 72.36 28.09
C TRP A 26 24.31 71.22 29.09
N GLU A 27 24.40 71.53 30.38
CA GLU A 27 24.50 70.51 31.43
C GLU A 27 23.23 69.64 31.50
N LEU A 28 22.05 70.24 31.35
CA LEU A 28 20.78 69.52 31.31
C LEU A 28 20.69 68.60 30.07
N GLU A 29 21.05 69.10 28.88
CA GLU A 29 21.10 68.29 27.66
C GLU A 29 22.11 67.16 27.77
N ARG A 30 23.27 67.40 28.38
CA ARG A 30 24.27 66.37 28.67
C ARG A 30 23.72 65.30 29.61
N VAL A 31 23.02 65.69 30.68
CA VAL A 31 22.40 64.72 31.61
C VAL A 31 21.28 63.94 30.91
N MET A 32 20.46 64.59 30.07
CA MET A 32 19.41 63.93 29.30
C MET A 32 19.97 62.93 28.29
N THR A 33 21.02 63.31 27.55
CA THR A 33 21.68 62.42 26.57
C THR A 33 22.37 61.24 27.26
N LEU A 34 23.05 61.45 28.39
CA LEU A 34 23.62 60.37 29.21
C LEU A 34 22.53 59.45 29.77
N SER A 35 21.40 59.99 30.22
CA SER A 35 20.25 59.19 30.67
C SER A 35 19.62 58.38 29.53
N GLN A 36 19.51 58.96 28.33
CA GLN A 36 19.03 58.23 27.15
C GLN A 36 20.01 57.13 26.75
N LEU A 37 21.31 57.39 26.73
CA LEU A 37 22.34 56.38 26.45
C LEU A 37 22.29 55.24 27.46
N ALA A 38 22.16 55.54 28.76
CA ALA A 38 21.99 54.51 29.80
C ALA A 38 20.72 53.68 29.58
N HIS A 39 19.60 54.30 29.20
CA HIS A 39 18.37 53.58 28.87
C HIS A 39 18.51 52.68 27.63
N TYR A 40 19.21 53.16 26.59
CA TYR A 40 19.49 52.35 25.41
C TYR A 40 20.43 51.19 25.73
N GLN A 41 21.45 51.40 26.57
CA GLN A 41 22.34 50.34 27.06
C GLN A 41 21.56 49.27 27.83
N GLU A 42 20.72 49.66 28.78
CA GLU A 42 19.86 48.73 29.52
C GLU A 42 18.93 47.94 28.58
N ARG A 43 18.35 48.62 27.58
CA ARG A 43 17.51 47.96 26.58
C ARG A 43 18.28 46.96 25.71
N VAL A 44 19.52 47.28 25.32
CA VAL A 44 20.40 46.37 24.58
C VAL A 44 20.74 45.16 25.44
N GLU A 45 21.14 45.35 26.71
CA GLU A 45 21.42 44.25 27.64
C GLU A 45 20.20 43.33 27.85
N LEU A 46 19.00 43.89 27.95
CA LEU A 46 17.77 43.10 28.05
C LEU A 46 17.49 42.28 26.79
N LEU A 47 17.72 42.86 25.61
CA LEU A 47 17.57 42.15 24.33
C LEU A 47 18.62 41.06 24.16
N GLU A 48 19.87 41.31 24.55
CA GLU A 48 20.94 40.30 24.54
C GLU A 48 20.65 39.15 25.49
N LYS A 49 20.20 39.44 26.72
CA LYS A 49 19.76 38.40 27.68
C LYS A 49 18.61 37.58 27.14
N LYS A 50 17.65 38.21 26.45
CA LYS A 50 16.52 37.51 25.81
C LYS A 50 17.01 36.62 24.67
N ALA A 51 17.85 37.14 23.77
CA ALA A 51 18.41 36.38 22.65
C ALA A 51 19.24 35.17 23.12
N GLU A 52 20.04 35.34 24.18
CA GLU A 52 20.81 34.24 24.80
C GLU A 52 19.88 33.20 25.44
N GLY A 53 18.77 33.64 26.05
CA GLY A 53 17.72 32.75 26.56
C GLY A 53 17.05 31.93 25.45
N ASP A 54 16.65 32.58 24.37
CA ASP A 54 16.02 31.94 23.20
C ASP A 54 16.99 30.95 22.53
N LYS A 55 18.28 31.30 22.41
CA LYS A 55 19.33 30.40 21.92
C LYS A 55 19.46 29.14 22.79
N LYS A 56 19.52 29.30 24.12
CA LYS A 56 19.57 28.16 25.05
C LYS A 56 18.34 27.27 24.96
N MET A 57 17.15 27.85 24.74
CA MET A 57 15.92 27.08 24.53
C MET A 57 15.94 26.32 23.21
N TYR A 58 16.40 26.96 22.13
CA TYR A 58 16.59 26.32 20.84
C TYR A 58 17.55 25.13 20.93
N ASP A 59 18.71 25.31 21.58
CA ASP A 59 19.69 24.23 21.75
C ASP A 59 19.13 23.06 22.57
N LYS A 60 18.33 23.34 23.61
CA LYS A 60 17.62 22.30 24.37
C LYS A 60 16.63 21.53 23.51
N HIS A 61 15.81 22.22 22.71
CA HIS A 61 14.85 21.57 21.82
C HIS A 61 15.55 20.75 20.73
N ARG A 62 16.61 21.30 20.13
CA ARG A 62 17.44 20.60 19.15
C ARG A 62 18.05 19.32 19.72
N LEU A 63 18.61 19.37 20.93
CA LEU A 63 19.15 18.19 21.61
C LEU A 63 18.07 17.16 21.96
N SER A 64 16.87 17.61 22.37
CA SER A 64 15.74 16.73 22.63
C SER A 64 15.30 15.99 21.37
N LEU A 65 15.16 16.71 20.25
CA LEU A 65 14.79 16.14 18.97
C LEU A 65 15.85 15.16 18.46
N LEU A 66 17.14 15.50 18.62
CA LEU A 66 18.23 14.60 18.22
C LEU A 66 18.23 13.29 19.02
N ARG A 67 17.89 13.33 20.32
CA ARG A 67 17.74 12.12 21.14
C ARG A 67 16.55 11.28 20.69
N GLU A 68 15.43 11.91 20.34
CA GLU A 68 14.25 11.21 19.83
C GLU A 68 14.54 10.53 18.48
N VAL A 69 15.20 11.23 17.55
CA VAL A 69 15.63 10.67 16.26
C VAL A 69 16.55 9.47 16.50
N LYS A 70 17.57 9.62 17.35
CA LYS A 70 18.50 8.53 17.65
C LYS A 70 17.82 7.31 18.31
N LEU A 71 16.78 7.54 19.12
CA LEU A 71 15.98 6.46 19.70
C LEU A 71 15.14 5.75 18.62
N LYS A 72 14.52 6.50 17.70
CA LYS A 72 13.75 5.95 16.58
C LYS A 72 14.65 5.16 15.62
N ASP A 73 15.84 5.67 15.31
CA ASP A 73 16.83 4.97 14.48
C ASP A 73 17.24 3.65 15.13
N SER A 74 17.55 3.65 16.43
CA SER A 74 17.89 2.43 17.17
C SER A 74 16.74 1.40 17.21
N LEU A 75 15.48 1.86 17.30
CA LEU A 75 14.32 0.98 17.23
C LEU A 75 14.10 0.41 15.83
N ALA A 76 14.33 1.21 14.78
CA ALA A 76 14.26 0.75 13.40
C ALA A 76 15.35 -0.29 13.11
N GLU A 77 16.60 -0.02 13.52
CA GLU A 77 17.71 -0.98 13.42
C GLU A 77 17.44 -2.28 14.18
N LYS A 78 16.75 -2.20 15.33
CA LYS A 78 16.34 -3.41 16.05
C LYS A 78 15.30 -4.20 15.24
N ARG A 79 14.25 -3.55 14.73
CA ARG A 79 13.23 -4.23 13.92
C ARG A 79 13.80 -4.86 12.64
N ILE A 80 14.74 -4.18 11.98
CA ILE A 80 15.43 -4.74 10.81
C ILE A 80 16.17 -6.02 11.19
N ARG A 81 16.93 -6.01 12.30
CA ARG A 81 17.63 -7.21 12.79
C ARG A 81 16.68 -8.33 13.19
N ASP A 82 15.57 -8.01 13.85
CA ASP A 82 14.56 -8.99 14.24
C ASP A 82 13.94 -9.66 12.98
N MET A 83 13.60 -8.88 11.94
CA MET A 83 13.11 -9.41 10.66
C MET A 83 14.18 -10.23 9.90
N GLU A 84 15.43 -9.77 9.87
CA GLU A 84 16.56 -10.52 9.27
C GLU A 84 16.73 -11.88 9.97
N GLN A 85 16.60 -11.90 11.30
CA GLN A 85 16.66 -13.14 12.07
C GLN A 85 15.49 -14.07 11.74
N GLU A 86 14.26 -13.56 11.69
CA GLU A 86 13.06 -14.34 11.31
C GLU A 86 13.21 -14.95 9.91
N PHE A 87 13.72 -14.19 8.93
CA PHE A 87 13.97 -14.72 7.59
C PHE A 87 15.06 -15.80 7.57
N LEU A 88 16.14 -15.62 8.33
CA LEU A 88 17.19 -16.64 8.46
C LEU A 88 16.64 -17.92 9.10
N GLU A 89 15.81 -17.81 10.13
CA GLU A 89 15.14 -18.95 10.76
C GLU A 89 14.18 -19.65 9.79
N GLN A 90 13.45 -18.90 8.96
CA GLN A 90 12.58 -19.47 7.93
C GLN A 90 13.37 -20.20 6.85
N ILE A 91 14.46 -19.61 6.35
CA ILE A 91 15.36 -20.25 5.37
C ILE A 91 15.92 -21.55 5.95
N HIS A 92 16.34 -21.54 7.21
CA HIS A 92 16.86 -22.74 7.87
C HIS A 92 15.80 -23.84 8.02
N CYS A 93 14.57 -23.48 8.42
CA CYS A 93 13.45 -24.43 8.47
C CYS A 93 13.15 -25.02 7.08
N MET A 94 13.12 -24.21 6.02
CA MET A 94 12.92 -24.70 4.65
C MET A 94 14.05 -25.63 4.19
N GLN A 95 15.30 -25.32 4.52
CA GLN A 95 16.44 -26.19 4.22
C GLN A 95 16.31 -27.55 4.92
N LEU A 96 15.90 -27.57 6.19
CA LEU A 96 15.66 -28.82 6.94
C LEU A 96 14.54 -29.65 6.31
N VAL A 97 13.46 -29.03 5.85
CA VAL A 97 12.37 -29.73 5.16
C VAL A 97 12.86 -30.34 3.85
N LEU A 98 13.60 -29.58 3.03
CA LEU A 98 14.15 -30.08 1.78
C LEU A 98 15.15 -31.23 1.99
N GLU A 99 15.99 -31.16 3.03
CA GLU A 99 16.89 -32.25 3.40
C GLU A 99 16.12 -33.50 3.84
N GLN A 100 15.05 -33.33 4.60
CA GLN A 100 14.18 -34.42 5.04
C GLN A 100 13.45 -35.07 3.86
N GLU A 101 12.83 -34.29 2.98
CA GLU A 101 12.16 -34.81 1.78
C GLU A 101 13.14 -35.52 0.84
N LYS A 102 14.34 -34.97 0.65
CA LYS A 102 15.40 -35.62 -0.12
C LYS A 102 15.77 -36.97 0.47
N LYS A 103 15.91 -37.05 1.80
CA LYS A 103 16.21 -38.30 2.50
C LYS A 103 15.07 -39.31 2.38
N GLU A 104 13.82 -38.87 2.55
CA GLU A 104 12.64 -39.73 2.37
C GLU A 104 12.55 -40.27 0.94
N HIS A 105 12.86 -39.45 -0.07
CA HIS A 105 12.91 -39.89 -1.45
C HIS A 105 14.06 -40.89 -1.70
N GLU A 106 15.26 -40.65 -1.15
CA GLU A 106 16.39 -41.58 -1.22
C GLU A 106 16.05 -42.93 -0.57
N ASP A 107 15.40 -42.92 0.60
CA ASP A 107 14.91 -44.11 1.29
C ASP A 107 13.86 -44.84 0.45
N HIS A 108 12.90 -44.12 -0.15
CA HIS A 108 11.89 -44.72 -1.03
C HIS A 108 12.49 -45.37 -2.28
N VAL A 109 13.45 -44.71 -2.93
CA VAL A 109 14.17 -45.26 -4.08
C VAL A 109 14.95 -46.52 -3.68
N LYS A 110 15.54 -46.53 -2.48
CA LYS A 110 16.23 -47.70 -1.95
C LYS A 110 15.25 -48.86 -1.69
N ASP A 111 14.12 -48.61 -1.06
CA ASP A 111 13.09 -49.62 -0.80
C ASP A 111 12.56 -50.23 -2.10
N LEU A 112 12.32 -49.42 -3.14
CA LEU A 112 11.94 -49.90 -4.46
C LEU A 112 13.02 -50.78 -5.10
N ARG A 113 14.29 -50.38 -4.99
CA ARG A 113 15.42 -51.19 -5.49
C ARG A 113 15.49 -52.54 -4.78
N ASP A 114 15.41 -52.54 -3.45
CA ASP A 114 15.44 -53.75 -2.63
C ASP A 114 14.24 -54.66 -2.97
N HIS A 115 13.07 -54.08 -3.22
CA HIS A 115 11.88 -54.81 -3.66
C HIS A 115 12.05 -55.47 -5.04
N TYR A 116 12.55 -54.73 -6.03
CA TYR A 116 12.81 -55.27 -7.36
C TYR A 116 13.91 -56.34 -7.35
N GLU A 117 14.96 -56.15 -6.55
CA GLU A 117 16.02 -57.14 -6.39
C GLU A 117 15.48 -58.43 -5.75
N LEU A 118 14.64 -58.32 -4.71
CA LEU A 118 13.96 -59.46 -4.12
C LEU A 118 13.09 -60.19 -5.15
N LEU A 119 12.30 -59.46 -5.94
CA LEU A 119 11.44 -60.04 -6.98
C LEU A 119 12.28 -60.79 -8.02
N LEU A 120 13.37 -60.18 -8.48
CA LEU A 120 14.31 -60.80 -9.43
C LEU A 120 14.91 -62.09 -8.86
N GLN A 121 15.36 -62.08 -7.60
CA GLN A 121 15.89 -63.27 -6.92
C GLN A 121 14.83 -64.37 -6.79
N THR A 122 13.56 -64.02 -6.54
CA THR A 122 12.48 -65.02 -6.46
C THR A 122 12.19 -65.65 -7.83
N GLU A 123 12.18 -64.87 -8.91
CA GLU A 123 12.02 -65.40 -10.26
C GLU A 123 13.22 -66.28 -10.67
N GLN A 124 14.44 -65.84 -10.40
CA GLN A 124 15.65 -66.66 -10.61
C GLN A 124 15.54 -68.00 -9.89
N LYS A 125 15.15 -68.01 -8.60
CA LYS A 125 14.92 -69.25 -7.83
C LYS A 125 13.80 -70.10 -8.44
N LYS A 126 12.71 -69.52 -8.96
CA LYS A 126 11.67 -70.27 -9.68
C LYS A 126 12.21 -70.91 -10.96
N HIS A 127 13.01 -70.19 -11.74
CA HIS A 127 13.68 -70.71 -12.93
C HIS A 127 14.65 -71.85 -12.59
N GLU A 128 15.48 -71.68 -11.57
CA GLU A 128 16.38 -72.73 -11.07
C GLU A 128 15.62 -74.00 -10.65
N ARG A 129 14.51 -73.86 -9.91
CA ARG A 129 13.64 -74.99 -9.55
C ARG A 129 13.05 -75.67 -10.79
N ARG A 130 12.59 -74.90 -11.78
CA ARG A 130 12.08 -75.44 -13.05
C ARG A 130 13.16 -76.23 -13.79
N ILE A 131 14.36 -75.66 -13.95
CA ILE A 131 15.50 -76.31 -14.61
C ILE A 131 15.90 -77.59 -13.86
N SER A 132 16.02 -77.51 -12.52
CA SER A 132 16.34 -78.68 -11.68
C SER A 132 15.29 -79.78 -11.81
N GLY A 133 14.00 -79.42 -11.85
CA GLY A 133 12.91 -80.35 -12.09
C GLY A 133 12.94 -80.98 -13.49
N PHE A 134 13.31 -80.22 -14.52
CA PHE A 134 13.54 -80.77 -15.86
C PHE A 134 14.73 -81.73 -15.90
N GLN A 135 15.85 -81.37 -15.28
CA GLN A 135 17.02 -82.25 -15.17
C GLN A 135 16.68 -83.55 -14.42
N GLN A 136 15.90 -83.46 -13.33
CA GLN A 136 15.47 -84.64 -12.59
C GLN A 136 14.58 -85.56 -13.44
N ARG A 137 13.64 -84.99 -14.21
CA ARG A 137 12.81 -85.77 -15.16
C ARG A 137 13.64 -86.40 -16.28
N LEU A 138 14.60 -85.67 -16.82
CA LEU A 138 15.55 -86.18 -17.82
C LEU A 138 16.34 -87.37 -17.24
N ASN A 139 16.94 -87.22 -16.06
CA ASN A 139 17.69 -88.27 -15.40
C ASN A 139 16.82 -89.50 -15.09
N ALA A 140 15.57 -89.30 -14.65
CA ALA A 140 14.61 -90.37 -14.45
C ALA A 140 14.32 -91.12 -15.76
N LYS A 141 14.07 -90.39 -16.86
CA LYS A 141 13.88 -90.99 -18.19
C LYS A 141 15.12 -91.72 -18.69
N THR A 142 16.31 -91.17 -18.51
CA THR A 142 17.57 -91.84 -18.85
C THR A 142 17.74 -93.13 -18.06
N SER A 143 17.35 -93.14 -16.78
CA SER A 143 17.38 -94.33 -15.93
C SER A 143 16.36 -95.39 -16.39
N GLU A 144 15.13 -94.98 -16.74
CA GLU A 144 14.13 -95.86 -17.35
C GLU A 144 14.63 -96.48 -18.67
N TYR A 145 15.25 -95.67 -19.54
CA TYR A 145 15.87 -96.16 -20.77
C TYR A 145 16.99 -97.16 -20.50
N ALA A 146 17.85 -96.90 -19.51
CA ALA A 146 18.90 -97.84 -19.11
C ALA A 146 18.32 -99.18 -18.63
N GLN A 147 17.25 -99.15 -17.82
CA GLN A 147 16.54 -100.36 -17.37
C GLN A 147 15.87 -101.10 -18.54
N LEU A 148 15.29 -100.37 -19.51
CA LEU A 148 14.72 -100.97 -20.71
C LEU A 148 15.81 -101.64 -21.57
N VAL A 149 16.97 -101.03 -21.73
CA VAL A 149 18.11 -101.65 -22.42
C VAL A 149 18.56 -102.91 -21.68
N GLU A 150 18.69 -102.85 -20.35
CA GLU A 150 19.11 -104.00 -19.54
C GLU A 150 18.10 -105.15 -19.57
N SER A 151 16.80 -104.84 -19.50
CA SER A 151 15.72 -105.84 -19.63
C SER A 151 15.66 -106.41 -21.05
N ASN A 152 15.85 -105.62 -22.10
CA ASN A 152 15.87 -106.11 -23.48
C ASN A 152 17.07 -107.04 -23.73
N ILE A 153 18.22 -106.77 -23.11
CA ILE A 153 19.37 -107.70 -23.07
C ILE A 153 19.01 -109.00 -22.34
N ARG A 154 18.28 -108.93 -21.21
CA ARG A 154 17.79 -110.14 -20.50
C ARG A 154 16.76 -110.92 -21.31
N PHE A 155 15.87 -110.26 -22.05
CA PHE A 155 14.85 -110.91 -22.89
C PHE A 155 15.44 -111.52 -24.17
N GLN A 156 16.58 -111.03 -24.68
CA GLN A 156 17.29 -111.70 -25.79
C GLN A 156 18.01 -113.00 -25.38
N ALA A 157 18.12 -113.32 -24.08
CA ALA A 157 18.76 -114.55 -23.61
C ALA A 157 17.82 -115.76 -23.45
N CYS A 158 16.49 -115.57 -23.47
CA CYS A 158 15.53 -116.67 -23.27
C CYS A 158 14.27 -116.54 -24.14
N SER A 159 13.97 -117.58 -24.90
CA SER A 159 12.71 -117.87 -25.60
C SER A 159 12.47 -119.39 -25.56
N PRO A 160 11.25 -119.95 -25.68
CA PRO A 160 9.85 -119.43 -25.63
C PRO A 160 8.91 -120.42 -24.83
N PRO A 161 7.57 -120.64 -25.05
CA PRO A 161 6.42 -119.92 -25.67
C PRO A 161 5.15 -119.83 -24.71
N PRO A 162 3.91 -119.46 -25.15
CA PRO A 162 2.84 -118.77 -24.35
C PRO A 162 1.68 -119.69 -23.86
N PRO A 163 0.66 -119.24 -23.05
CA PRO A 163 -0.58 -118.62 -23.58
C PRO A 163 -1.44 -117.69 -22.63
N THR A 164 -2.44 -117.02 -23.23
CA THR A 164 -3.76 -116.49 -22.78
C THR A 164 -4.20 -116.43 -21.30
N HIS A 165 -4.72 -115.28 -20.81
CA HIS A 165 -6.15 -114.97 -20.54
C HIS A 165 -6.35 -113.69 -19.67
N HIS A 166 -7.57 -113.15 -19.71
CA HIS A 166 -8.11 -111.92 -19.10
C HIS A 166 -7.88 -111.74 -17.59
N GLN A 167 -7.78 -110.48 -17.12
CA GLN A 167 -8.63 -109.94 -16.05
C GLN A 167 -8.48 -108.42 -15.82
N HIS A 168 -9.64 -107.79 -15.60
CA HIS A 168 -9.87 -106.48 -15.01
C HIS A 168 -8.94 -106.16 -13.83
N LEU A 169 -8.40 -104.95 -13.76
CA LEU A 169 -8.09 -104.28 -12.48
C LEU A 169 -8.09 -102.75 -12.65
N ALA A 170 -8.78 -102.12 -11.71
CA ALA A 170 -9.10 -100.71 -11.64
C ALA A 170 -7.88 -99.82 -11.42
N TYR A 171 -7.87 -98.66 -12.08
CA TYR A 171 -7.00 -97.54 -11.73
C TYR A 171 -7.54 -96.81 -10.51
N PRO A 172 -6.68 -96.43 -9.54
CA PRO A 172 -7.06 -95.55 -8.44
C PRO A 172 -7.13 -94.09 -8.92
N PRO A 173 -8.04 -93.27 -8.38
CA PRO A 173 -8.07 -91.84 -8.67
C PRO A 173 -6.95 -91.14 -7.88
N SER A 174 -6.16 -90.32 -8.57
CA SER A 174 -5.28 -89.34 -7.91
C SER A 174 -6.05 -88.03 -7.71
N PRO A 175 -5.78 -87.30 -6.62
CA PRO A 175 -6.69 -86.32 -6.05
C PRO A 175 -6.65 -84.96 -6.75
N THR A 176 -7.81 -84.32 -6.68
CA THR A 176 -8.14 -82.95 -7.06
C THR A 176 -7.42 -81.90 -6.19
N SER A 177 -7.32 -80.71 -6.77
CA SER A 177 -7.18 -79.37 -6.17
C SER A 177 -5.82 -78.93 -5.62
N LEU A 178 -5.21 -77.99 -6.36
CA LEU A 178 -4.74 -76.73 -5.77
C LEU A 178 -5.10 -75.61 -6.75
N ASP A 179 -6.10 -74.83 -6.33
CA ASP A 179 -6.42 -73.51 -6.87
C ASP A 179 -5.18 -72.62 -6.88
N SER A 180 -4.93 -71.96 -8.00
CA SER A 180 -4.32 -70.63 -8.04
C SER A 180 -4.75 -69.94 -9.32
N ALA A 181 -5.57 -68.92 -9.12
CA ALA A 181 -6.13 -68.06 -10.14
C ALA A 181 -5.05 -67.28 -10.92
N SER A 182 -5.51 -66.75 -12.06
CA SER A 182 -4.92 -65.65 -12.83
C SER A 182 -3.82 -65.99 -13.84
N SER A 183 -4.22 -66.52 -15.00
CA SER A 183 -3.64 -66.08 -16.28
C SER A 183 -4.63 -66.34 -17.41
N GLN A 184 -5.36 -65.29 -17.77
CA GLN A 184 -6.32 -65.26 -18.87
C GLN A 184 -5.53 -65.00 -20.16
N GLY A 185 -4.86 -66.02 -20.69
CA GLY A 185 -4.01 -65.89 -21.88
C GLY A 185 -3.68 -67.19 -22.64
N ASP A 186 -3.77 -68.37 -22.02
CA ASP A 186 -3.18 -69.60 -22.58
C ASP A 186 -4.17 -70.57 -23.28
N SER A 187 -5.44 -70.16 -23.44
CA SER A 187 -6.50 -71.04 -23.97
C SER A 187 -6.30 -71.45 -25.43
N GLU A 188 -5.64 -70.63 -26.24
CA GLU A 188 -5.45 -70.93 -27.67
C GLU A 188 -4.27 -71.88 -27.89
N GLU A 189 -3.20 -71.76 -27.09
CA GLU A 189 -2.05 -72.66 -27.17
C GLU A 189 -2.40 -74.08 -26.72
N GLU A 190 -3.16 -74.24 -25.63
CA GLU A 190 -3.63 -75.57 -25.20
C GLU A 190 -4.57 -76.23 -26.22
N SER A 191 -5.42 -75.44 -26.89
CA SER A 191 -6.30 -75.95 -27.95
C SER A 191 -5.49 -76.44 -29.16
N THR A 192 -4.42 -75.73 -29.51
CA THR A 192 -3.53 -76.08 -30.62
C THR A 192 -2.72 -77.34 -30.29
N ILE A 193 -2.26 -77.47 -29.04
CA ILE A 193 -1.54 -78.65 -28.56
C ILE A 193 -2.44 -79.89 -28.59
N ARG A 194 -3.71 -79.78 -28.16
CA ARG A 194 -4.67 -80.89 -28.24
C ARG A 194 -4.94 -81.33 -29.68
N LEU A 195 -5.14 -80.37 -30.59
CA LEU A 195 -5.38 -80.66 -32.01
C LEU A 195 -4.18 -81.38 -32.66
N LEU A 196 -2.95 -80.97 -32.31
CA LEU A 196 -1.73 -81.61 -32.80
C LEU A 196 -1.57 -83.03 -32.23
N GLN A 197 -1.92 -83.26 -30.96
CA GLN A 197 -1.90 -84.60 -30.37
C GLN A 197 -2.91 -85.53 -31.04
N GLU A 198 -4.13 -85.07 -31.29
CA GLU A 198 -5.17 -85.86 -31.95
C GLU A 198 -4.78 -86.20 -33.40
N ARG A 199 -4.16 -85.26 -34.11
CA ARG A 199 -3.59 -85.49 -35.45
C ARG A 199 -2.44 -86.50 -35.44
N LEU A 200 -1.57 -86.46 -34.43
CA LEU A 200 -0.46 -87.41 -34.28
C LEU A 200 -1.00 -88.85 -34.07
N ILE A 201 -2.01 -89.01 -33.20
CA ILE A 201 -2.65 -90.30 -32.93
C ILE A 201 -3.31 -90.83 -34.21
N SER A 202 -4.04 -89.98 -34.95
CA SER A 202 -4.65 -90.37 -36.22
C SER A 202 -3.62 -90.85 -37.24
N LEU A 203 -2.52 -90.10 -37.44
CA LEU A 203 -1.42 -90.50 -38.32
C LEU A 203 -0.79 -91.84 -37.89
N GLN A 204 -0.62 -92.06 -36.58
CA GLN A 204 -0.07 -93.30 -36.06
C GLN A 204 -1.01 -94.50 -36.34
N THR A 205 -2.33 -94.31 -36.19
CA THR A 205 -3.31 -95.35 -36.51
C THR A 205 -3.35 -95.70 -38.00
N VAL A 206 -3.22 -94.70 -38.88
CA VAL A 206 -3.13 -94.91 -40.34
C VAL A 206 -1.87 -95.68 -40.69
N HIS A 207 -0.72 -95.31 -40.11
CA HIS A 207 0.54 -96.01 -40.34
C HIS A 207 0.49 -97.47 -39.86
N GLU A 208 -0.13 -97.74 -38.71
CA GLU A 208 -0.34 -99.11 -38.24
C GLU A 208 -1.28 -99.91 -39.15
N GLN A 209 -2.30 -99.26 -39.70
CA GLN A 209 -3.21 -99.91 -40.64
C GLN A 209 -2.51 -100.25 -41.96
N GLU A 210 -1.75 -99.31 -42.54
CA GLU A 210 -0.92 -99.57 -43.73
C GLU A 210 0.07 -100.72 -43.48
N LYS A 211 0.68 -100.76 -42.29
CA LYS A 211 1.57 -101.86 -41.90
C LYS A 211 0.83 -103.21 -41.87
N ARG A 212 -0.40 -103.26 -41.35
CA ARG A 212 -1.22 -104.47 -41.36
C ARG A 212 -1.63 -104.88 -42.78
N GLU A 213 -1.96 -103.92 -43.64
CA GLU A 213 -2.30 -104.18 -45.03
C GLU A 213 -1.11 -104.71 -45.83
N TRP A 214 0.08 -104.14 -45.63
CA TRP A 214 1.32 -104.67 -46.21
C TRP A 214 1.64 -106.09 -45.72
N GLN A 215 1.45 -106.35 -44.44
CA GLN A 215 1.64 -107.70 -43.89
C GLN A 215 0.63 -108.69 -44.48
N ALA A 216 -0.65 -108.30 -44.60
CA ALA A 216 -1.69 -109.12 -45.21
C ALA A 216 -1.41 -109.39 -46.69
N GLN A 217 -0.87 -108.42 -47.44
CA GLN A 217 -0.44 -108.63 -48.83
C GLN A 217 0.73 -109.61 -48.93
N LEU A 218 1.69 -109.52 -48.00
CA LEU A 218 2.82 -110.44 -47.94
C LEU A 218 2.35 -111.87 -47.63
N ASP A 219 1.45 -112.02 -46.67
CA ASP A 219 0.87 -113.30 -46.28
C ASP A 219 0.02 -113.89 -47.44
N ALA A 220 -0.71 -113.05 -48.18
CA ALA A 220 -1.44 -113.46 -49.37
C ALA A 220 -0.51 -113.96 -50.48
N GLN A 221 0.60 -113.27 -50.74
CA GLN A 221 1.61 -113.73 -51.70
C GLN A 221 2.28 -115.03 -51.26
N GLN A 222 2.53 -115.20 -49.95
CA GLN A 222 3.03 -116.46 -49.41
C GLN A 222 2.02 -117.59 -49.57
N CYS A 223 0.72 -117.31 -49.39
CA CYS A 223 -0.34 -118.28 -49.64
C CYS A 223 -0.42 -118.66 -51.12
N GLU A 224 -0.32 -117.72 -52.05
CA GLU A 224 -0.26 -118.01 -53.49
C GLU A 224 0.96 -118.87 -53.86
N LEU A 225 2.15 -118.54 -53.32
CA LEU A 225 3.35 -119.35 -53.53
C LEU A 225 3.21 -120.75 -52.93
N GLN A 226 2.56 -120.87 -51.78
CA GLN A 226 2.29 -122.15 -51.15
C GLN A 226 1.27 -122.96 -51.94
N GLN A 227 0.22 -122.33 -52.48
CA GLN A 227 -0.74 -122.97 -53.39
C GLN A 227 -0.05 -123.45 -54.68
N LEU A 228 0.84 -122.65 -55.27
CA LEU A 228 1.63 -123.07 -56.42
C LEU A 228 2.56 -124.24 -56.08
N ARG A 229 3.16 -124.23 -54.88
CA ARG A 229 3.98 -125.33 -54.38
C ARG A 229 3.15 -126.59 -54.16
N ASP A 230 1.92 -126.47 -53.67
CA ASP A 230 0.98 -127.58 -53.48
C ASP A 230 0.43 -128.09 -54.83
N GLN A 231 0.22 -127.23 -55.83
CA GLN A 231 -0.08 -127.62 -57.21
C GLN A 231 1.10 -128.36 -57.86
N LEU A 232 2.33 -127.89 -57.65
CA LEU A 232 3.56 -128.60 -58.05
C LEU A 232 3.70 -129.95 -57.33
N LYS A 233 3.29 -130.03 -56.07
CA LYS A 233 3.26 -131.26 -55.29
C LYS A 233 2.19 -132.22 -55.80
N GLN A 234 0.99 -131.76 -56.16
CA GLN A 234 -0.03 -132.58 -56.83
C GLN A 234 0.42 -133.09 -58.21
N LEU A 235 1.13 -132.27 -58.99
CA LEU A 235 1.76 -132.70 -60.25
C LEU A 235 2.86 -133.75 -60.04
N LYS A 236 3.56 -133.68 -58.89
CA LYS A 236 4.61 -134.63 -58.49
C LYS A 236 4.03 -135.94 -57.92
N ASP A 237 2.92 -135.86 -57.20
CA ASP A 237 2.23 -137.00 -56.59
C ASP A 237 1.36 -137.79 -57.60
N THR A 238 1.10 -137.25 -58.80
CA THR A 238 0.40 -137.95 -59.89
C THR A 238 1.37 -138.68 -60.85
N ASN A 239 2.68 -138.58 -60.65
CA ASN A 239 3.63 -139.23 -61.54
C ASN A 239 4.98 -139.52 -60.87
N GLN A 240 5.02 -140.57 -60.02
CA GLN A 240 6.04 -141.62 -60.12
C GLN A 240 5.92 -142.69 -59.02
N GLN A 241 5.71 -143.92 -59.48
CA GLN A 241 6.27 -145.16 -58.93
C GLN A 241 6.82 -145.95 -60.14
N PRO A 242 7.81 -146.86 -59.99
CA PRO A 242 9.23 -146.55 -59.69
C PRO A 242 10.24 -147.25 -60.64
N GLN A 243 11.42 -146.60 -60.87
CA GLN A 243 12.79 -147.14 -61.18
C GLN A 243 13.03 -148.21 -62.29
N PRO A 244 14.28 -148.53 -62.73
CA PRO A 244 15.62 -147.91 -62.58
C PRO A 244 16.46 -147.79 -63.91
N SER A 245 17.70 -147.27 -63.76
CA SER A 245 18.94 -147.52 -64.56
C SER A 245 19.13 -146.99 -66.01
N GLN A 246 19.91 -145.89 -66.10
CA GLN A 246 21.14 -145.67 -66.93
C GLN A 246 21.11 -145.74 -68.50
N PRO A 247 22.14 -145.18 -69.20
CA PRO A 247 22.06 -144.17 -70.30
C PRO A 247 22.22 -144.81 -71.71
N PRO A 248 22.53 -144.12 -72.85
CA PRO A 248 22.80 -142.70 -73.13
C PRO A 248 22.14 -142.11 -74.43
N SER A 249 22.56 -140.88 -74.78
CA SER A 249 22.73 -140.28 -76.12
C SER A 249 21.67 -139.32 -76.71
N SER A 250 22.09 -138.05 -76.79
CA SER A 250 21.89 -136.99 -77.80
C SER A 250 20.79 -137.14 -78.88
N SER A 251 19.82 -136.21 -78.87
CA SER A 251 19.14 -135.72 -80.09
C SER A 251 18.18 -134.54 -79.78
N PRO A 252 17.62 -133.84 -80.77
CA PRO A 252 17.84 -132.42 -81.03
C PRO A 252 16.59 -131.63 -80.63
N ASN A 253 16.42 -131.41 -79.33
CA ASN A 253 15.30 -130.65 -78.76
C ASN A 253 15.77 -129.36 -78.05
N GLU A 254 17.00 -128.92 -78.36
CA GLU A 254 17.68 -127.78 -77.73
C GLU A 254 17.23 -126.43 -78.34
N TYR A 255 16.60 -126.42 -79.52
CA TYR A 255 16.19 -125.19 -80.18
C TYR A 255 14.92 -124.56 -79.58
N TYR A 256 13.95 -125.37 -79.16
CA TYR A 256 12.75 -124.89 -78.47
C TYR A 256 13.04 -124.53 -77.00
N LEU A 257 13.94 -125.24 -76.34
CA LEU A 257 14.33 -124.95 -74.96
C LEU A 257 15.14 -123.64 -74.86
N LYS A 258 16.03 -123.37 -75.82
CA LYS A 258 16.85 -122.16 -75.86
C LYS A 258 16.05 -120.92 -76.28
N GLY A 259 15.08 -121.08 -77.18
CA GLY A 259 14.10 -120.03 -77.50
C GLY A 259 13.18 -119.69 -76.32
N ALA A 260 12.68 -120.71 -75.60
CA ALA A 260 11.90 -120.50 -74.38
C ALA A 260 12.77 -119.86 -73.27
N GLN A 261 14.01 -120.32 -73.06
CA GLN A 261 14.96 -119.71 -72.12
C GLN A 261 15.25 -118.26 -72.46
N GLN A 262 15.47 -117.90 -73.74
CA GLN A 262 15.67 -116.50 -74.13
C GLN A 262 14.42 -115.64 -73.92
N VAL A 263 13.21 -116.20 -74.10
CA VAL A 263 11.96 -115.50 -73.77
C VAL A 263 11.82 -115.30 -72.27
N TYR A 264 12.18 -116.30 -71.45
CA TYR A 264 12.19 -116.18 -69.99
C TYR A 264 13.27 -115.20 -69.51
N GLU A 265 14.49 -115.25 -70.04
CA GLU A 265 15.56 -114.29 -69.75
C GLU A 265 15.18 -112.86 -70.13
N LYS A 266 14.65 -112.65 -71.34
CA LYS A 266 14.17 -111.32 -71.75
C LYS A 266 13.03 -110.84 -70.87
N ARG A 267 12.14 -111.73 -70.42
CA ARG A 267 11.05 -111.41 -69.49
C ARG A 267 11.58 -111.12 -68.09
N LEU A 268 12.61 -111.83 -67.62
CA LEU A 268 13.28 -111.62 -66.34
C LEU A 268 14.02 -110.29 -66.33
N GLN A 269 14.81 -110.01 -67.37
CA GLN A 269 15.50 -108.73 -67.57
C GLN A 269 14.51 -107.56 -67.69
N SER A 270 13.39 -107.76 -68.41
CA SER A 270 12.33 -106.74 -68.48
C SER A 270 11.67 -106.50 -67.11
N MET A 271 11.48 -107.55 -66.30
CA MET A 271 10.99 -107.44 -64.93
C MET A 271 12.01 -106.75 -64.02
N GLU A 272 13.28 -107.14 -64.07
CA GLU A 272 14.38 -106.51 -63.32
C GLU A 272 14.51 -105.03 -63.65
N GLN A 273 14.50 -104.65 -64.93
CA GLN A 273 14.51 -103.25 -65.35
C GLN A 273 13.30 -102.48 -64.82
N LYS A 274 12.10 -103.09 -64.81
CA LYS A 274 10.90 -102.46 -64.23
C LYS A 274 11.02 -102.26 -62.72
N TYR A 275 11.56 -103.25 -61.99
CA TYR A 275 11.80 -103.11 -60.56
C TYR A 275 12.86 -102.07 -60.26
N GLU A 276 13.96 -102.06 -61.01
CA GLU A 276 15.04 -101.10 -60.81
C GLU A 276 14.59 -99.67 -61.16
N GLN A 277 13.77 -99.51 -62.20
CA GLN A 277 13.12 -98.25 -62.53
C GLN A 277 12.18 -97.80 -61.39
N LYS A 278 11.35 -98.70 -60.84
CA LYS A 278 10.52 -98.40 -59.66
C LYS A 278 11.38 -98.01 -58.45
N THR A 279 12.47 -98.73 -58.17
CA THR A 279 13.37 -98.42 -57.06
C THR A 279 14.02 -97.04 -57.24
N ARG A 280 14.45 -96.68 -58.46
CA ARG A 280 14.97 -95.34 -58.76
C ARG A 280 13.89 -94.27 -58.56
N GLN A 281 12.68 -94.51 -59.07
CA GLN A 281 11.56 -93.57 -58.95
C GLN A 281 11.17 -93.34 -57.49
N ILE A 282 11.16 -94.40 -56.67
CA ILE A 282 10.95 -94.32 -55.22
C ILE A 282 12.08 -93.53 -54.55
N LYS A 283 13.35 -93.80 -54.87
CA LYS A 283 14.49 -93.05 -54.33
C LYS A 283 14.43 -91.56 -54.69
N GLU A 284 14.07 -91.24 -55.94
CA GLU A 284 13.92 -89.85 -56.40
C GLU A 284 12.76 -89.15 -55.70
N SER A 285 11.62 -89.84 -55.52
CA SER A 285 10.48 -89.34 -54.74
C SER A 285 10.88 -89.03 -53.31
N TYR A 286 11.52 -89.97 -52.61
CA TYR A 286 12.00 -89.75 -51.23
C TYR A 286 13.01 -88.61 -51.15
N ARG A 287 13.90 -88.48 -52.16
CA ARG A 287 14.87 -87.38 -52.21
C ARG A 287 14.16 -86.03 -52.40
N GLY A 288 13.11 -85.99 -53.23
CA GLY A 288 12.24 -84.84 -53.41
C GLY A 288 11.48 -84.47 -52.14
N ASP A 289 10.85 -85.45 -51.48
CA ASP A 289 10.13 -85.25 -50.21
C ASP A 289 11.05 -84.77 -49.10
N LEU A 290 12.27 -85.32 -49.01
CA LEU A 290 13.29 -84.87 -48.06
C LEU A 290 13.73 -83.43 -48.32
N ALA A 291 13.90 -83.04 -49.60
CA ALA A 291 14.24 -81.67 -49.97
C ALA A 291 13.08 -80.71 -49.63
N ALA A 292 11.86 -81.06 -50.00
CA ALA A 292 10.67 -80.27 -49.69
C ALA A 292 10.48 -80.08 -48.17
N MET A 293 10.72 -81.13 -47.38
CA MET A 293 10.65 -81.04 -45.92
C MET A 293 11.74 -80.12 -45.34
N LYS A 294 12.97 -80.17 -45.88
CA LYS A 294 14.05 -79.26 -45.49
C LYS A 294 13.72 -77.81 -45.84
N ASP A 295 13.24 -77.55 -47.03
CA ASP A 295 12.87 -76.20 -47.47
C ASP A 295 11.75 -75.64 -46.62
N ARG A 296 10.75 -76.48 -46.29
CA ARG A 296 9.66 -76.09 -45.39
C ARG A 296 10.16 -75.81 -43.98
N PHE A 297 11.05 -76.63 -43.44
CA PHE A 297 11.67 -76.39 -42.13
C PHE A 297 12.47 -75.08 -42.11
N LEU A 298 13.27 -74.81 -43.15
CA LEU A 298 14.04 -73.57 -43.26
C LEU A 298 13.11 -72.34 -43.35
N PHE A 299 12.04 -72.43 -44.14
CA PHE A 299 11.05 -71.37 -44.24
C PHE A 299 10.32 -71.11 -42.92
N GLU A 300 9.85 -72.16 -42.25
CA GLU A 300 9.19 -72.06 -40.93
C GLU A 300 10.15 -71.47 -39.88
N SER A 301 11.42 -71.90 -39.88
CA SER A 301 12.45 -71.33 -39.00
C SER A 301 12.69 -69.84 -39.28
N GLN A 302 12.72 -69.43 -40.55
CA GLN A 302 12.89 -68.03 -40.93
C GLN A 302 11.67 -67.19 -40.52
N GLN A 303 10.46 -67.72 -40.73
CA GLN A 303 9.22 -67.04 -40.35
C GLN A 303 9.15 -66.82 -38.84
N VAL A 304 9.50 -67.84 -38.05
CA VAL A 304 9.56 -67.74 -36.58
C VAL A 304 10.60 -66.71 -36.15
N ALA A 305 11.78 -66.69 -36.78
CA ALA A 305 12.81 -65.69 -36.49
C ALA A 305 12.32 -64.26 -36.76
N MET A 306 11.65 -64.03 -37.91
CA MET A 306 11.06 -62.72 -38.24
C MET A 306 9.98 -62.29 -37.24
N GLN A 307 9.12 -63.23 -36.80
CA GLN A 307 8.10 -62.94 -35.80
C GLN A 307 8.71 -62.57 -34.45
N HIS A 308 9.74 -63.29 -34.01
CA HIS A 308 10.47 -62.94 -32.80
C HIS A 308 11.15 -61.57 -32.91
N GLU A 309 11.79 -61.28 -34.05
CA GLU A 309 12.40 -59.98 -34.30
C GLU A 309 11.39 -58.84 -34.25
N ALA A 310 10.22 -59.00 -34.90
CA ALA A 310 9.15 -58.00 -34.86
C ALA A 310 8.61 -57.79 -33.42
N ARG A 311 8.44 -58.86 -32.63
CA ARG A 311 8.03 -58.74 -31.22
C ARG A 311 9.06 -57.96 -30.39
N VAL A 312 10.34 -58.25 -30.59
CA VAL A 312 11.43 -57.53 -29.90
C VAL A 312 11.44 -56.06 -30.32
N GLN A 313 11.30 -55.76 -31.61
CA GLN A 313 11.23 -54.38 -32.09
C GLN A 313 10.03 -53.62 -31.53
N ASN A 314 8.85 -54.24 -31.49
CA ASN A 314 7.66 -53.65 -30.87
C ASN A 314 7.90 -53.34 -29.38
N LEU A 315 8.42 -54.31 -28.61
CA LEU A 315 8.73 -54.12 -27.19
C LEU A 315 9.77 -53.01 -26.96
N VAL A 316 10.77 -52.90 -27.83
CA VAL A 316 11.77 -51.82 -27.76
C VAL A 316 11.10 -50.48 -28.07
N SER A 317 10.25 -50.41 -29.08
CA SER A 317 9.53 -49.17 -29.44
C SER A 317 8.56 -48.72 -28.36
N GLU A 318 7.84 -49.65 -27.72
CA GLU A 318 6.93 -49.36 -26.60
C GLU A 318 7.69 -48.84 -25.38
N HIS A 319 8.78 -49.49 -24.98
CA HIS A 319 9.62 -48.99 -23.89
C HIS A 319 10.21 -47.62 -24.19
N GLN A 320 10.65 -47.40 -25.43
CA GLN A 320 11.23 -46.12 -25.82
C GLN A 320 10.18 -45.01 -25.84
N HIS A 321 8.95 -45.31 -26.25
CA HIS A 321 7.82 -44.40 -26.17
C HIS A 321 7.48 -44.05 -24.72
N MET A 322 7.38 -45.04 -23.84
CA MET A 322 7.10 -44.84 -22.41
C MET A 322 8.17 -43.99 -21.72
N ILE A 323 9.45 -44.22 -22.03
CA ILE A 323 10.54 -43.37 -21.52
C ILE A 323 10.39 -41.92 -22.00
N GLN A 324 9.92 -41.71 -23.23
CA GLN A 324 9.71 -40.37 -23.76
C GLN A 324 8.52 -39.70 -23.08
N GLU A 325 7.39 -40.39 -22.92
CA GLU A 325 6.23 -39.86 -22.21
C GLU A 325 6.57 -39.46 -20.77
N MET A 326 7.28 -40.31 -20.03
CA MET A 326 7.75 -39.99 -18.68
C MET A 326 8.67 -38.76 -18.63
N LYS A 327 9.49 -38.53 -19.67
CA LYS A 327 10.33 -37.33 -19.75
C LYS A 327 9.49 -36.09 -20.04
N ASP A 328 8.55 -36.18 -20.98
CA ASP A 328 7.68 -35.07 -21.35
C ASP A 328 6.78 -34.67 -20.17
N GLU A 329 6.27 -35.64 -19.40
CA GLU A 329 5.53 -35.42 -18.15
C GLU A 329 6.39 -34.68 -17.12
N HIS A 330 7.61 -35.15 -16.88
CA HIS A 330 8.52 -34.50 -15.94
C HIS A 330 8.89 -33.06 -16.37
N GLU A 331 9.16 -32.84 -17.66
CA GLU A 331 9.43 -31.50 -18.20
C GLU A 331 8.23 -30.57 -18.02
N ASN A 332 7.01 -31.09 -18.24
CA ASN A 332 5.79 -30.33 -18.01
C ASN A 332 5.58 -30.00 -16.52
N GLU A 333 5.83 -30.94 -15.61
CA GLU A 333 5.73 -30.70 -14.15
C GLU A 333 6.71 -29.60 -13.71
N VAL A 334 7.96 -29.65 -14.19
CA VAL A 334 8.96 -28.63 -13.91
C VAL A 334 8.50 -27.26 -14.41
N GLU A 335 7.92 -27.19 -15.62
CA GLU A 335 7.42 -25.95 -16.17
C GLU A 335 6.20 -25.41 -15.40
N VAL A 336 5.26 -26.28 -15.01
CA VAL A 336 4.11 -25.89 -14.17
C VAL A 336 4.59 -25.34 -12.83
N LEU A 337 5.50 -26.03 -12.14
CA LEU A 337 6.06 -25.55 -10.87
C LEU A 337 6.79 -24.22 -11.03
N ARG A 338 7.51 -24.03 -12.15
CA ARG A 338 8.16 -22.75 -12.48
C ARG A 338 7.14 -21.63 -12.64
N ILE A 339 6.03 -21.89 -13.35
CA ILE A 339 4.94 -20.93 -13.55
C ILE A 339 4.26 -20.61 -12.21
N GLU A 340 3.95 -21.61 -11.40
CA GLU A 340 3.33 -21.43 -10.08
C GLU A 340 4.21 -20.61 -9.14
N HIS A 341 5.51 -20.92 -9.08
CA HIS A 341 6.46 -20.15 -8.29
C HIS A 341 6.56 -18.70 -8.77
N GLN A 342 6.63 -18.50 -10.09
CA GLN A 342 6.66 -17.16 -10.68
C GLN A 342 5.37 -16.37 -10.39
N ALA A 343 4.21 -17.02 -10.44
CA ALA A 343 2.93 -16.41 -10.09
C ALA A 343 2.86 -16.05 -8.60
N ALA A 344 3.35 -16.90 -7.71
CA ALA A 344 3.40 -16.64 -6.27
C ALA A 344 4.33 -15.46 -5.92
N LEU A 345 5.47 -15.35 -6.62
CA LEU A 345 6.35 -14.18 -6.48
C LEU A 345 5.65 -12.89 -6.94
N ALA A 346 5.01 -12.92 -8.12
CA ALA A 346 4.29 -11.76 -8.65
C ALA A 346 3.12 -11.33 -7.74
N GLU A 347 2.43 -12.28 -7.11
CA GLU A 347 1.36 -11.99 -6.15
C GLU A 347 1.91 -11.33 -4.88
N ARG A 348 3.00 -11.85 -4.31
CA ARG A 348 3.72 -11.24 -3.17
C ARG A 348 4.21 -9.82 -3.48
N GLU A 349 4.75 -9.60 -4.67
CA GLU A 349 5.21 -8.28 -5.12
C GLU A 349 4.04 -7.29 -5.18
N ARG A 350 2.91 -7.69 -5.79
CA ARG A 350 1.69 -6.87 -5.85
C ARG A 350 1.13 -6.56 -4.46
N GLU A 351 1.10 -7.53 -3.55
CA GLU A 351 0.67 -7.32 -2.17
C GLU A 351 1.54 -6.29 -1.45
N HIS A 352 2.86 -6.38 -1.61
CA HIS A 352 3.80 -5.40 -1.05
C HIS A 352 3.64 -4.00 -1.65
N GLU A 353 3.42 -3.90 -2.95
CA GLU A 353 3.12 -2.61 -3.61
C GLU A 353 1.83 -2.00 -3.07
N GLU A 354 0.75 -2.79 -2.95
CA GLU A 354 -0.52 -2.33 -2.38
C GLU A 354 -0.41 -1.89 -0.91
N ASP A 355 0.40 -2.60 -0.10
CA ASP A 355 0.72 -2.21 1.28
C ASP A 355 1.46 -0.88 1.33
N LEU A 356 2.46 -0.69 0.45
CA LEU A 356 3.22 0.56 0.35
C LEU A 356 2.32 1.73 -0.09
N GLU A 357 1.47 1.54 -1.10
CA GLU A 357 0.51 2.55 -1.54
C GLU A 357 -0.48 2.93 -0.43
N ARG A 358 -1.00 1.94 0.31
CA ARG A 358 -1.86 2.18 1.48
C ARG A 358 -1.13 2.96 2.56
N ALA A 359 0.13 2.64 2.84
CA ALA A 359 0.95 3.34 3.82
C ALA A 359 1.23 4.80 3.40
N ILE A 360 1.56 5.04 2.11
CA ILE A 360 1.76 6.37 1.55
C ILE A 360 0.48 7.19 1.66
N THR A 361 -0.65 6.64 1.21
CA THR A 361 -1.96 7.32 1.26
C THR A 361 -2.36 7.66 2.70
N SER A 362 -2.12 6.76 3.66
CA SER A 362 -2.39 7.03 5.08
C SER A 362 -1.49 8.16 5.62
N CYS A 363 -0.21 8.18 5.25
CA CYS A 363 0.72 9.23 5.65
C CYS A 363 0.30 10.60 5.08
N GLU A 364 -0.09 10.64 3.80
CA GLU A 364 -0.60 11.84 3.14
C GLU A 364 -1.87 12.36 3.81
N GLN A 365 -2.83 11.49 4.11
CA GLN A 365 -4.05 11.86 4.84
C GLN A 365 -3.75 12.43 6.22
N GLN A 366 -2.83 11.83 6.97
CA GLN A 366 -2.41 12.34 8.28
C GLN A 366 -1.74 13.71 8.18
N TRP A 367 -0.89 13.93 7.17
CA TRP A 367 -0.27 15.23 6.92
C TRP A 367 -1.30 16.27 6.53
N GLN A 368 -2.23 15.93 5.64
CA GLN A 368 -3.32 16.82 5.25
C GLN A 368 -4.19 17.20 6.45
N GLN A 369 -4.50 16.24 7.32
CA GLN A 369 -5.23 16.51 8.55
C GLN A 369 -4.47 17.48 9.47
N LYS A 370 -3.17 17.27 9.68
CA LYS A 370 -2.33 18.18 10.48
C LYS A 370 -2.27 19.59 9.89
N VAL A 371 -2.19 19.72 8.57
CA VAL A 371 -2.22 21.01 7.88
C VAL A 371 -3.57 21.70 8.12
N ASN A 372 -4.67 20.99 7.92
CA ASN A 372 -6.02 21.53 8.15
C ASN A 372 -6.22 21.96 9.62
N ASP A 373 -5.73 21.18 10.59
CA ASP A 373 -5.80 21.49 12.02
C ASP A 373 -4.97 22.74 12.37
N LEU A 374 -3.78 22.88 11.79
CA LEU A 374 -2.93 24.06 11.94
C LEU A 374 -3.59 25.30 11.32
N GLU A 375 -4.16 25.18 10.13
CA GLU A 375 -4.89 26.27 9.47
C GLU A 375 -6.10 26.71 10.30
N ALA A 376 -6.86 25.76 10.85
CA ALA A 376 -7.98 26.05 11.74
C ALA A 376 -7.52 26.76 13.03
N SER A 377 -6.42 26.31 13.64
CA SER A 377 -5.83 26.95 14.81
C SER A 377 -5.35 28.37 14.49
N MET A 378 -4.63 28.56 13.39
CA MET A 378 -4.15 29.87 12.96
C MET A 378 -5.30 30.83 12.62
N SER A 379 -6.35 30.35 11.97
CA SER A 379 -7.56 31.13 11.67
C SER A 379 -8.24 31.60 12.96
N LYS A 380 -8.33 30.72 13.98
CA LYS A 380 -8.86 31.06 15.31
C LYS A 380 -8.00 32.11 16.00
N ASP A 381 -6.67 31.98 15.97
CA ASP A 381 -5.75 32.95 16.56
C ASP A 381 -5.81 34.30 15.85
N GLN A 382 -5.88 34.32 14.52
CA GLN A 382 -6.08 35.53 13.72
C GLN A 382 -7.38 36.24 14.11
N LEU A 383 -8.49 35.50 14.25
CA LEU A 383 -9.77 36.06 14.69
C LEU A 383 -9.69 36.62 16.11
N ALA A 384 -9.04 35.91 17.03
CA ALA A 384 -8.85 36.38 18.41
C ALA A 384 -8.01 37.66 18.48
N ILE A 385 -6.94 37.75 17.68
CA ILE A 385 -6.11 38.95 17.55
C ILE A 385 -6.93 40.11 16.98
N ARG A 386 -7.69 39.89 15.89
CA ARG A 386 -8.56 40.92 15.31
C ARG A 386 -9.56 41.43 16.33
N LYS A 387 -10.28 40.54 17.02
CA LYS A 387 -11.26 40.89 18.06
C LYS A 387 -10.62 41.65 19.22
N HIS A 388 -9.40 41.29 19.64
CA HIS A 388 -8.67 42.01 20.67
C HIS A 388 -8.38 43.46 20.25
N TRP A 389 -7.92 43.67 19.02
CA TRP A 389 -7.64 45.01 18.50
C TRP A 389 -8.91 45.83 18.27
N GLU A 390 -9.97 45.24 17.74
CA GLU A 390 -11.29 45.87 17.61
C GLU A 390 -11.79 46.36 18.98
N THR A 391 -11.74 45.49 19.99
CA THR A 391 -12.13 45.86 21.38
C THR A 391 -11.27 47.00 21.91
N ARG A 392 -9.96 47.01 21.62
CA ARG A 392 -9.05 48.07 22.07
C ARG A 392 -9.32 49.39 21.36
N VAL A 393 -9.61 49.36 20.06
CA VAL A 393 -10.02 50.53 19.27
C VAL A 393 -11.34 51.09 19.78
N GLU A 394 -12.34 50.23 20.03
CA GLU A 394 -13.64 50.63 20.57
C GLU A 394 -13.52 51.25 21.97
N LYS A 395 -12.69 50.67 22.85
CA LYS A 395 -12.38 51.27 24.17
C LYS A 395 -11.72 52.63 24.04
N ALA A 396 -10.75 52.79 23.12
CA ALA A 396 -10.09 54.07 22.90
C ALA A 396 -11.05 55.12 22.31
N ALA A 397 -11.92 54.72 21.39
CA ALA A 397 -12.97 55.57 20.83
C ALA A 397 -13.96 56.01 21.91
N SER A 398 -14.43 55.08 22.75
CA SER A 398 -15.33 55.37 23.88
C SER A 398 -14.69 56.32 24.89
N ALA A 399 -13.40 56.13 25.21
CA ALA A 399 -12.66 57.02 26.11
C ALA A 399 -12.52 58.43 25.54
N ARG A 400 -12.17 58.58 24.26
CA ARG A 400 -12.12 59.88 23.58
C ARG A 400 -13.49 60.55 23.52
N GLN A 401 -14.55 59.78 23.27
CA GLN A 401 -15.91 60.30 23.27
C GLN A 401 -16.31 60.81 24.65
N ALA A 402 -15.99 60.07 25.71
CA ALA A 402 -16.23 60.50 27.08
C ALA A 402 -15.45 61.78 27.43
N GLU A 403 -14.19 61.88 27.00
CA GLU A 403 -13.37 63.08 27.17
C GLU A 403 -13.94 64.28 26.40
N HIS A 404 -14.39 64.08 25.16
CA HIS A 404 -15.04 65.12 24.36
C HIS A 404 -16.31 65.63 25.06
N VAL A 405 -17.17 64.74 25.55
CA VAL A 405 -18.39 65.10 26.30
C VAL A 405 -18.03 65.88 27.56
N ARG A 406 -17.00 65.46 28.32
CA ARG A 406 -16.51 66.19 29.49
C ARG A 406 -16.05 67.60 29.14
N LEU A 407 -15.16 67.74 28.15
CA LEU A 407 -14.62 69.03 27.70
C LEU A 407 -15.72 69.94 27.15
N GLN A 408 -16.70 69.40 26.44
CA GLN A 408 -17.86 70.13 25.97
C GLN A 408 -18.69 70.69 27.15
N GLY A 409 -18.89 69.89 28.20
CA GLY A 409 -19.54 70.33 29.44
C GLY A 409 -18.75 71.44 30.14
N GLU A 410 -17.43 71.30 30.27
CA GLU A 410 -16.56 72.33 30.85
C GLU A 410 -16.60 73.64 30.04
N LEU A 411 -16.54 73.55 28.72
CA LEU A 411 -16.66 74.70 27.81
C LEU A 411 -18.02 75.39 27.97
N GLN A 412 -19.10 74.63 28.11
CA GLN A 412 -20.44 75.18 28.34
C GLN A 412 -20.50 75.94 29.68
N VAL A 413 -19.92 75.42 30.75
CA VAL A 413 -19.84 76.13 32.04
C VAL A 413 -19.04 77.42 31.93
N VAL A 414 -17.91 77.40 31.22
CA VAL A 414 -17.10 78.61 30.95
C VAL A 414 -17.90 79.62 30.13
N LYS A 415 -18.59 79.17 29.08
CA LYS A 415 -19.45 80.01 28.24
C LYS A 415 -20.54 80.67 29.07
N ASP A 416 -21.20 79.94 29.96
CA ASP A 416 -22.25 80.48 30.84
C ASP A 416 -21.69 81.44 31.90
N ARG A 417 -20.48 81.18 32.41
CA ARG A 417 -19.78 82.09 33.33
C ARG A 417 -19.40 83.40 32.64
N LEU A 418 -18.83 83.34 31.44
CA LEU A 418 -18.49 84.51 30.64
C LEU A 418 -19.74 85.26 30.19
N GLY A 419 -20.82 84.56 29.82
CA GLY A 419 -22.11 85.17 29.51
C GLY A 419 -22.65 86.00 30.67
N ARG A 420 -22.65 85.42 31.89
CA ARG A 420 -23.04 86.16 33.12
C ARG A 420 -22.09 87.32 33.44
N GLU A 421 -20.80 87.17 33.20
CA GLU A 421 -19.80 88.23 33.36
C GLU A 421 -20.06 89.41 32.42
N ILE A 422 -20.31 89.13 31.14
CA ILE A 422 -20.66 90.12 30.13
C ILE A 422 -21.94 90.85 30.54
N GLU A 423 -22.97 90.12 30.95
CA GLU A 423 -24.25 90.71 31.36
C GLU A 423 -24.10 91.59 32.60
N ARG A 424 -23.30 91.15 33.58
CA ARG A 424 -22.97 91.96 34.75
C ARG A 424 -22.21 93.24 34.37
N ARG A 425 -21.23 93.15 33.47
CA ARG A 425 -20.50 94.32 32.97
C ARG A 425 -21.40 95.28 32.21
N ARG A 426 -22.35 94.78 31.41
CA ARG A 426 -23.38 95.61 30.78
C ARG A 426 -24.26 96.30 31.81
N GLY A 427 -24.67 95.60 32.87
CA GLY A 427 -25.40 96.18 33.99
C GLY A 427 -24.62 97.29 34.69
N ILE A 428 -23.34 97.06 34.98
CA ILE A 428 -22.44 98.07 35.57
C ILE A 428 -22.23 99.27 34.63
N GLN A 429 -22.07 99.02 33.33
CA GLN A 429 -21.95 100.09 32.33
C GLN A 429 -23.22 100.95 32.31
N ALA A 430 -24.40 100.34 32.35
CA ALA A 430 -25.67 101.05 32.39
C ALA A 430 -25.83 101.90 33.68
N THR A 431 -25.39 101.39 34.83
CA THR A 431 -25.42 102.18 36.08
C THR A 431 -24.39 103.31 36.06
N LEU A 432 -23.21 103.08 35.50
CA LEU A 432 -22.19 104.12 35.31
C LEU A 432 -22.70 105.21 34.37
N ASP A 433 -23.28 104.85 33.23
CA ASP A 433 -23.86 105.80 32.27
C ASP A 433 -24.94 106.65 32.94
N LYS A 434 -25.81 106.04 33.76
CA LYS A 434 -26.80 106.77 34.57
C LYS A 434 -26.15 107.73 35.57
N ALA A 435 -25.13 107.28 36.31
CA ALA A 435 -24.40 108.13 37.26
C ALA A 435 -23.67 109.28 36.56
N VAL A 436 -23.14 109.07 35.36
CA VAL A 436 -22.53 110.12 34.53
C VAL A 436 -23.58 111.15 34.11
N GLU A 437 -24.79 110.73 33.72
CA GLU A 437 -25.89 111.67 33.42
C GLU A 437 -26.35 112.44 34.67
N GLU A 438 -26.47 111.78 35.83
CA GLU A 438 -26.73 112.44 37.11
C GLU A 438 -25.63 113.45 37.48
N HIS A 439 -24.36 113.10 37.25
CA HIS A 439 -23.23 114.00 37.44
C HIS A 439 -23.26 115.17 36.45
N LYS A 440 -23.66 114.97 35.19
CA LYS A 440 -23.88 116.06 34.23
C LYS A 440 -25.00 116.99 34.71
N HIS A 441 -26.09 116.45 35.24
CA HIS A 441 -27.18 117.24 35.81
C HIS A 441 -26.75 118.04 37.03
N THR A 442 -26.04 117.41 37.98
CA THR A 442 -25.50 118.12 39.15
C THR A 442 -24.46 119.15 38.76
N ARG A 443 -23.56 118.85 37.82
CA ARG A 443 -22.61 119.83 37.26
C ARG A 443 -23.31 121.00 36.60
N LYS A 444 -24.41 120.78 35.85
CA LYS A 444 -25.25 121.85 35.31
C LYS A 444 -25.88 122.68 36.43
N ARG A 445 -26.42 122.05 37.48
CA ARG A 445 -26.99 122.74 38.65
C ARG A 445 -25.95 123.57 39.40
N VAL A 446 -24.75 123.04 39.63
CA VAL A 446 -23.63 123.77 40.22
C VAL A 446 -23.18 124.90 39.29
N GLY A 447 -23.15 124.68 37.97
CA GLY A 447 -22.89 125.73 36.98
C GLY A 447 -23.90 126.88 37.06
N ILE A 448 -25.19 126.57 37.21
CA ILE A 448 -26.24 127.58 37.41
C ILE A 448 -26.03 128.31 38.75
N ALA A 449 -25.87 127.58 39.85
CA ALA A 449 -25.68 128.16 41.18
C ALA A 449 -24.40 129.01 41.30
N THR A 450 -23.32 128.61 40.64
CA THR A 450 -22.07 129.39 40.59
C THR A 450 -22.23 130.66 39.76
N GLU A 451 -22.98 130.62 38.67
CA GLU A 451 -23.29 131.82 37.89
C GLU A 451 -24.25 132.76 38.62
N GLU A 452 -25.20 132.23 39.40
CA GLU A 452 -26.04 132.99 40.33
C GLU A 452 -25.21 133.65 41.45
N CYS A 453 -24.29 132.92 42.07
CA CYS A 453 -23.35 133.50 43.04
C CYS A 453 -22.49 134.61 42.42
N ARG A 454 -22.02 134.43 41.18
CA ARG A 454 -21.29 135.49 40.46
C ARG A 454 -22.17 136.70 40.17
N LYS A 455 -23.44 136.52 39.81
CA LYS A 455 -24.38 137.64 39.62
C LYS A 455 -24.60 138.39 40.93
N LEU A 456 -24.86 137.68 42.03
CA LEU A 456 -25.00 138.27 43.36
C LEU A 456 -23.72 139.01 43.78
N GLN A 457 -22.55 138.45 43.51
CA GLN A 457 -21.27 139.09 43.80
C GLN A 457 -21.06 140.36 42.96
N ARG A 458 -21.41 140.33 41.66
CA ARG A 458 -21.39 141.55 40.81
C ARG A 458 -22.36 142.61 41.33
N GLN A 459 -23.57 142.23 41.71
CA GLN A 459 -24.56 143.13 42.32
C GLN A 459 -24.07 143.72 43.65
N GLN A 460 -23.45 142.89 44.50
CA GLN A 460 -22.82 143.35 45.74
C GLN A 460 -21.71 144.35 45.44
N THR A 461 -20.86 144.07 44.45
CA THR A 461 -19.76 144.97 44.05
C THR A 461 -20.30 146.30 43.49
N GLN A 462 -21.38 146.24 42.71
CA GLN A 462 -22.04 147.42 42.15
C GLN A 462 -22.75 148.25 43.21
N ALA A 463 -23.44 147.60 44.16
CA ALA A 463 -24.00 148.26 45.33
C ALA A 463 -22.90 148.88 46.18
N HIS A 464 -21.76 148.20 46.32
CA HIS A 464 -20.58 148.71 47.02
C HIS A 464 -20.07 150.00 46.38
N LYS A 465 -20.01 150.03 45.05
CA LYS A 465 -19.61 151.19 44.27
C LYS A 465 -20.60 152.34 44.41
N LEU A 466 -21.90 152.09 44.26
CA LEU A 466 -22.94 153.12 44.41
C LEU A 466 -22.99 153.70 45.84
N ALA A 467 -22.84 152.86 46.86
CA ALA A 467 -22.75 153.31 48.24
C ALA A 467 -21.48 154.16 48.47
N GLY A 468 -20.35 153.74 47.88
CA GLY A 468 -19.12 154.53 47.85
C GLY A 468 -19.31 155.89 47.19
N ASP A 469 -19.94 155.92 46.01
CA ASP A 469 -20.22 157.15 45.24
C ASP A 469 -21.17 158.08 46.02
N LEU A 470 -22.19 157.56 46.70
CA LEU A 470 -23.10 158.35 47.55
C LEU A 470 -22.41 158.96 48.78
N VAL A 471 -21.46 158.24 49.39
CA VAL A 471 -20.65 158.80 50.49
C VAL A 471 -19.72 159.88 49.96
N LEU A 472 -19.05 159.67 48.82
CA LEU A 472 -18.18 160.65 48.17
C LEU A 472 -18.91 161.94 47.77
N ILE A 473 -20.17 161.86 47.33
CA ILE A 473 -20.98 163.06 46.98
C ILE A 473 -21.34 163.88 48.21
N THR A 474 -21.34 163.28 49.41
CA THR A 474 -21.88 163.90 50.61
C THR A 474 -20.83 164.23 51.68
N ASP A 475 -19.62 163.67 51.58
CA ASP A 475 -18.49 163.96 52.46
C ASP A 475 -17.16 163.58 51.77
N ASP A 476 -16.36 164.59 51.37
CA ASP A 476 -15.12 164.43 50.58
C ASP A 476 -13.95 163.79 51.38
N ALA A 477 -14.15 163.43 52.65
CA ALA A 477 -13.11 162.95 53.56
C ALA A 477 -13.28 161.48 54.01
N VAL A 478 -13.93 160.62 53.21
CA VAL A 478 -14.11 159.19 53.55
C VAL A 478 -13.37 158.26 52.58
N ASP A 479 -12.49 157.42 53.13
CA ASP A 479 -11.80 156.35 52.41
C ASP A 479 -12.76 155.15 52.15
N VAL A 480 -13.19 155.03 50.90
CA VAL A 480 -14.22 154.10 50.43
C VAL A 480 -13.69 152.64 50.29
N GLN A 481 -12.38 152.42 50.23
CA GLN A 481 -11.85 151.08 49.88
C GLN A 481 -11.81 150.06 51.04
N ARG A 482 -12.02 150.47 52.29
CA ARG A 482 -11.88 149.58 53.47
C ARG A 482 -13.11 149.51 54.39
N THR A 483 -14.22 150.12 53.99
CA THR A 483 -15.46 150.14 54.75
C THR A 483 -16.44 149.12 54.18
N SER A 484 -17.16 148.37 55.01
CA SER A 484 -18.10 147.36 54.51
C SER A 484 -19.29 148.03 53.80
N LEU A 485 -19.97 147.32 52.89
CA LEU A 485 -21.10 147.89 52.13
C LEU A 485 -22.20 148.41 53.05
N VAL A 486 -22.43 147.68 54.14
CA VAL A 486 -23.39 148.04 55.17
C VAL A 486 -23.00 149.35 55.86
N ASP A 487 -21.70 149.55 56.10
CA ASP A 487 -21.17 150.77 56.74
C ASP A 487 -21.17 151.96 55.77
N LEU A 488 -20.86 151.75 54.49
CA LEU A 488 -20.94 152.78 53.45
C LEU A 488 -22.38 153.25 53.23
N LEU A 489 -23.36 152.34 53.21
CA LEU A 489 -24.77 152.71 53.13
C LEU A 489 -25.25 153.47 54.38
N HIS A 490 -24.83 153.05 55.58
CA HIS A 490 -25.14 153.78 56.82
C HIS A 490 -24.58 155.21 56.80
N LYS A 491 -23.35 155.39 56.29
CA LYS A 491 -22.72 156.71 56.15
C LYS A 491 -23.41 157.57 55.09
N ALA A 492 -23.76 157.00 53.93
CA ALA A 492 -24.51 157.71 52.90
C ALA A 492 -25.86 158.18 53.42
N VAL A 493 -26.60 157.33 54.14
CA VAL A 493 -27.88 157.69 54.77
C VAL A 493 -27.70 158.79 55.81
N SER A 494 -26.70 158.68 56.69
CA SER A 494 -26.39 159.71 57.70
C SER A 494 -26.05 161.06 57.07
N ASN A 495 -25.30 161.07 55.96
CA ASN A 495 -24.89 162.30 55.29
C ASN A 495 -26.03 162.95 54.51
N VAL A 496 -26.86 162.15 53.82
CA VAL A 496 -28.09 162.64 53.15
C VAL A 496 -29.07 163.22 54.17
N SER A 497 -29.22 162.59 55.35
CA SER A 497 -30.02 163.13 56.44
C SER A 497 -29.48 164.47 56.98
N ASN A 498 -28.16 164.66 57.02
CA ASN A 498 -27.54 165.94 57.39
C ASN A 498 -27.72 167.05 56.33
N ILE A 499 -27.75 166.70 55.03
CA ILE A 499 -28.05 167.65 53.95
C ILE A 499 -29.54 168.06 54.01
N HIS A 500 -30.45 167.11 54.24
CA HIS A 500 -31.87 167.39 54.40
C HIS A 500 -32.15 168.28 55.63
N ALA A 501 -31.45 168.07 56.74
CA ALA A 501 -31.54 168.94 57.93
C ALA A 501 -31.04 170.37 57.67
N ARG A 502 -30.08 170.58 56.75
CA ARG A 502 -29.63 171.92 56.33
C ARG A 502 -30.61 172.61 55.37
N GLN A 503 -31.37 171.84 54.59
CA GLN A 503 -32.36 172.37 53.65
C GLN A 503 -33.66 172.80 54.36
N CYS A 504 -34.06 172.10 55.43
CA CYS A 504 -35.21 172.50 56.26
C CYS A 504 -35.01 173.82 57.05
N ILE A 505 -33.78 174.30 57.26
CA ILE A 505 -33.51 175.59 57.93
C ILE A 505 -33.61 176.79 56.96
N LEU A 506 -33.51 176.57 55.64
CA LEU A 506 -33.64 177.62 54.62
C LEU A 506 -35.05 177.77 54.06
N GLU A 507 -35.93 176.78 54.23
CA GLU A 507 -37.29 176.79 53.66
C GLU A 507 -38.39 177.37 54.59
N GLN A 508 -38.03 177.89 55.78
CA GLN A 508 -38.98 178.56 56.71
C GLN A 508 -39.25 180.06 56.43
N ASN A 509 -38.77 180.63 55.32
CA ASN A 509 -39.01 182.05 54.94
C ASN A 509 -39.75 182.26 53.60
N ALA A 510 -40.39 181.22 53.05
CA ALA A 510 -41.19 181.34 51.83
C ALA A 510 -42.40 180.39 51.84
N GLU A 511 -43.30 180.60 52.79
CA GLU A 511 -44.67 180.08 52.69
C GLU A 511 -45.50 180.98 51.78
N ALA A 512 -46.08 180.40 50.72
CA ALA A 512 -47.45 180.61 50.23
C ALA A 512 -47.55 180.40 48.71
N SER A 513 -48.02 179.22 48.27
CA SER A 513 -49.22 179.07 47.41
C SER A 513 -49.32 177.69 46.77
N SER A 514 -50.47 177.04 47.02
CA SER A 514 -51.12 175.97 46.26
C SER A 514 -50.45 174.58 46.30
N SER A 515 -51.04 173.50 46.81
CA SER A 515 -52.39 172.92 46.68
C SER A 515 -52.31 171.65 45.83
N SER A 516 -52.66 170.52 46.45
CA SER A 516 -53.24 169.30 45.83
C SER A 516 -52.32 168.50 44.89
N PHE A 517 -52.33 167.17 44.78
CA PHE A 517 -53.38 166.17 45.01
C PHE A 517 -52.75 164.75 45.05
N LEU A 518 -53.51 163.80 45.57
CA LEU A 518 -53.19 162.44 46.04
C LEU A 518 -52.78 161.41 44.97
N GLY A 519 -52.15 160.31 45.42
CA GLY A 519 -52.05 159.06 44.64
C GLY A 519 -51.25 157.91 45.27
N LEU A 520 -51.87 157.19 46.21
CA LEU A 520 -51.43 155.91 46.80
C LEU A 520 -51.43 154.76 45.77
N SER A 521 -50.67 153.68 46.04
CA SER A 521 -51.20 152.30 46.26
C SER A 521 -50.29 151.15 45.75
N PHE A 522 -49.96 150.23 46.68
CA PHE A 522 -49.90 148.75 46.55
C PHE A 522 -48.97 148.09 45.51
N ALA A 523 -48.53 146.83 45.62
CA ALA A 523 -48.40 145.82 46.67
C ALA A 523 -47.71 144.59 46.01
N SER A 524 -47.14 143.73 46.86
CA SER A 524 -47.14 142.26 46.85
C SER A 524 -47.52 141.50 45.56
N PHE A 525 -46.80 140.43 45.21
CA PHE A 525 -47.32 139.04 45.26
C PHE A 525 -46.23 138.01 44.82
N PHE A 526 -46.01 137.04 45.72
CA PHE A 526 -45.42 135.68 45.64
C PHE A 526 -44.11 135.40 44.88
#